data_AF-A0A7X8H137-F1
#
_entry.id   AF-A0A7X8H137-F1
#
_cell.length_a   1.000
_cell.length_b   1.000
_cell.length_c   1.000
_cell.angle_alpha   90.00
_cell.angle_beta   90.00
_cell.angle_gamma   90.00
#
_symmetry.space_group_name_H-M   'P 1'
#
loop_
_entity.id
_entity.type
_entity.pdbx_description
1 polymer ?
#
loop_
_entity_poly.entity_id
_entity_poly.type
_entity_poly.pdbx_seq_one_letter_code
_entity_poly.pdbx_strand_id
1 'polypeptide(L)'
;MERAERFIVAFNKIEKYFSQQLNDTSYVPFFRAVLRLRKKDAIVNRYHNDLLEYSELRNAIVHERTEVNYTIADPHIEVVEAIEKIAAEMTAPKLVIPTFAKTLKVLQADLTVKSVLNVIRETKFTQFPVYRSKQFVGLI
;
A
#
# COMPACT_ATOMS: atom_id res chain seq x y z
N MET A 1 -7.69 -5.37 -20.39
CA MET A 1 -7.13 -6.29 -19.37
C MET A 1 -8.09 -7.46 -19.21
N GLU A 2 -7.57 -8.67 -19.33
CA GLU A 2 -8.32 -9.91 -19.09
C GLU A 2 -8.59 -10.05 -17.58
N ARG A 3 -9.72 -10.65 -17.20
CA ARG A 3 -10.14 -10.75 -15.78
C ARG A 3 -9.12 -11.51 -14.93
N ALA A 4 -8.54 -12.58 -15.48
CA ALA A 4 -7.46 -13.32 -14.83
C ALA A 4 -6.23 -12.43 -14.55
N GLU A 5 -5.86 -11.54 -15.47
CA GLU A 5 -4.74 -10.61 -15.26
C GLU A 5 -5.04 -9.62 -14.11
N ARG A 6 -6.25 -9.05 -14.08
CA ARG A 6 -6.70 -8.17 -12.99
C ARG A 6 -6.66 -8.87 -11.63
N PHE A 7 -7.15 -10.10 -11.58
CA PHE A 7 -7.13 -10.93 -10.37
C PHE A 7 -5.70 -11.14 -9.87
N ILE A 8 -4.76 -11.53 -10.75
CA ILE A 8 -3.36 -11.75 -10.38
C ILE A 8 -2.69 -10.45 -9.91
N VAL A 9 -2.97 -9.32 -10.56
CA VAL A 9 -2.45 -8.01 -10.13
C VAL A 9 -2.96 -7.64 -8.74
N ALA A 10 -4.25 -7.82 -8.46
CA ALA A 10 -4.83 -7.56 -7.13
C ALA A 10 -4.25 -8.50 -6.06
N PHE A 11 -4.11 -9.79 -6.37
CA PHE A 11 -3.50 -10.78 -5.48
C PHE A 11 -2.06 -10.41 -5.11
N ASN A 12 -1.23 -10.05 -6.11
CA ASN A 12 0.15 -9.66 -5.89
C ASN A 12 0.28 -8.40 -5.02
N LYS A 13 -0.68 -7.45 -5.11
CA LYS A 13 -0.71 -6.28 -4.22
C LYS A 13 -0.95 -6.68 -2.76
N ILE A 14 -1.86 -7.62 -2.53
CA ILE A 14 -2.14 -8.16 -1.18
C ILE A 14 -0.92 -8.92 -0.65
N GLU A 15 -0.28 -9.75 -1.47
CA GLU A 15 0.93 -10.48 -1.07
C GLU A 15 2.08 -9.52 -0.68
N LYS A 16 2.26 -8.45 -1.45
CA LYS A 16 3.22 -7.39 -1.12
C LYS A 16 2.86 -6.66 0.17
N TYR A 17 1.58 -6.42 0.44
CA TYR A 17 1.14 -5.86 1.71
C TYR A 17 1.50 -6.79 2.87
N PHE A 18 1.28 -8.10 2.73
CA PHE A 18 1.62 -9.06 3.78
C PHE A 18 3.12 -9.13 4.07
N SER A 19 3.96 -9.13 3.04
CA SER A 19 5.42 -9.15 3.24
C SER A 19 5.90 -7.90 3.97
N GLN A 20 5.31 -6.73 3.69
CA GLN A 20 5.59 -5.48 4.41
C GLN A 20 5.13 -5.53 5.88
N GLN A 21 4.01 -6.18 6.20
CA GLN A 21 3.52 -6.27 7.58
C GLN A 21 4.28 -7.31 8.42
N LEU A 22 4.82 -8.36 7.79
CA LEU A 22 5.45 -9.46 8.51
C LEU A 22 6.90 -9.19 8.89
N ASN A 23 7.59 -8.24 8.25
CA ASN A 23 9.01 -7.90 8.50
C ASN A 23 9.95 -9.13 8.58
N ASP A 24 9.58 -10.25 7.95
CA ASP A 24 10.35 -11.48 7.98
C ASP A 24 11.45 -11.45 6.91
N THR A 25 12.62 -11.98 7.27
CA THR A 25 13.78 -12.10 6.36
C THR A 25 13.61 -13.21 5.34
N SER A 26 12.60 -14.08 5.50
CA SER A 26 12.35 -15.25 4.66
C SER A 26 10.94 -15.23 4.05
N TYR A 27 10.79 -15.90 2.91
CA TYR A 27 9.50 -16.03 2.25
C TYR A 27 8.50 -16.80 3.13
N VAL A 28 7.33 -16.20 3.35
CA VAL A 28 6.22 -16.81 4.10
C VAL A 28 5.11 -17.18 3.12
N PRO A 29 4.68 -18.45 3.05
CA PRO A 29 3.56 -18.85 2.21
C PRO A 29 2.29 -18.05 2.52
N PHE A 30 1.55 -17.65 1.49
CA PHE A 30 0.37 -16.78 1.60
C PHE A 30 -0.62 -17.25 2.67
N PHE A 31 -0.98 -18.54 2.69
CA PHE A 31 -1.85 -19.14 3.71
C PHE A 31 -1.36 -18.87 5.14
N ARG A 32 -0.06 -19.06 5.40
CA ARG A 32 0.54 -18.81 6.71
C ARG A 32 0.58 -17.32 7.04
N ALA A 33 0.80 -16.47 6.04
CA ALA A 33 0.76 -15.02 6.20
C ALA A 33 -0.62 -14.54 6.65
N VAL A 34 -1.70 -15.04 6.02
CA VAL A 34 -3.10 -14.74 6.42
C VAL A 34 -3.34 -15.13 7.88
N LEU A 35 -3.00 -16.36 8.27
CA LEU A 35 -3.22 -16.83 9.65
C LEU A 35 -2.46 -16.03 10.71
N ARG A 36 -1.25 -15.58 10.39
CA ARG A 36 -0.44 -14.74 11.29
C ARG A 36 -1.01 -13.32 11.38
N LEU A 37 -1.33 -12.72 10.23
CA LEU A 37 -1.77 -11.33 10.16
C LEU A 37 -3.20 -11.15 10.66
N ARG A 38 -4.09 -12.15 10.56
CA ARG A 38 -5.46 -12.05 11.12
C ARG A 38 -5.47 -11.72 12.62
N LYS A 39 -4.42 -12.10 13.35
CA LYS A 39 -4.31 -11.82 14.79
C LYS A 39 -3.94 -10.37 15.10
N LYS A 40 -3.43 -9.62 14.11
CA LYS A 40 -2.85 -8.28 14.27
C LYS A 40 -3.51 -7.21 13.40
N ASP A 41 -4.10 -7.61 12.28
CA ASP A 41 -4.72 -6.74 11.28
C ASP A 41 -6.22 -7.08 11.16
N ALA A 42 -7.06 -6.11 11.51
CA ALA A 42 -8.51 -6.27 11.50
C ALA A 42 -9.09 -6.45 10.09
N ILE A 43 -8.47 -5.87 9.06
CA ILE A 43 -8.88 -6.04 7.66
C ILE A 43 -8.56 -7.47 7.22
N VAL A 44 -7.36 -7.97 7.53
CA VAL A 44 -7.01 -9.37 7.26
C VAL A 44 -7.93 -10.32 8.02
N ASN A 45 -8.27 -10.02 9.28
CA ASN A 45 -9.20 -10.85 10.05
C ASN A 45 -10.61 -10.87 9.46
N ARG A 46 -11.09 -9.74 8.95
CA ARG A 46 -12.40 -9.65 8.31
C ARG A 46 -12.47 -10.51 7.05
N TYR A 47 -11.46 -10.44 6.20
CA TYR A 47 -11.45 -11.11 4.88
C TYR A 47 -10.68 -12.43 4.87
N HIS A 48 -10.34 -13.01 6.02
CA HIS A 48 -9.43 -14.17 6.06
C HIS A 48 -9.94 -15.37 5.25
N ASN A 49 -11.23 -15.68 5.29
CA ASN A 49 -11.80 -16.80 4.53
C ASN A 49 -11.68 -16.55 3.02
N ASP A 50 -12.10 -15.38 2.55
CA ASP A 50 -12.00 -14.98 1.13
C ASP A 50 -10.55 -15.03 0.64
N LEU A 51 -9.60 -14.56 1.46
CA LEU A 51 -8.19 -14.58 1.12
C LEU A 51 -7.64 -16.01 0.98
N LEU A 52 -8.12 -16.95 1.80
CA LEU A 52 -7.74 -18.35 1.67
C LEU A 52 -8.28 -18.96 0.38
N GLU A 53 -9.57 -18.74 0.07
CA GLU A 53 -10.19 -19.19 -1.19
C GLU A 53 -9.51 -18.58 -2.42
N TYR A 54 -9.18 -17.29 -2.37
CA TYR A 54 -8.47 -16.62 -3.46
C TYR A 54 -7.05 -17.15 -3.67
N SER A 55 -6.40 -17.68 -2.62
CA SER A 55 -5.10 -18.32 -2.75
C SER A 55 -5.17 -19.63 -3.55
N GLU A 56 -6.25 -20.39 -3.39
CA GLU A 56 -6.52 -21.60 -4.17
C GLU A 56 -6.89 -21.24 -5.61
N LEU A 57 -7.78 -20.26 -5.79
CA LEU A 57 -8.16 -19.77 -7.12
C LEU A 57 -6.95 -19.22 -7.90
N ARG A 58 -6.04 -18.50 -7.24
CA ARG A 58 -4.78 -18.05 -7.84
C ARG A 58 -3.95 -19.23 -8.34
N ASN A 59 -3.86 -20.30 -7.56
CA ASN A 59 -3.09 -21.49 -7.97
C ASN A 59 -3.72 -22.15 -9.20
N ALA A 60 -5.04 -22.26 -9.25
CA ALA A 60 -5.76 -22.77 -10.43
C ALA A 60 -5.51 -21.89 -11.68
N ILE A 61 -5.53 -20.56 -11.54
CA ILE A 61 -5.26 -19.64 -12.64
C ILE A 61 -3.79 -19.71 -13.13
N VAL A 62 -2.83 -19.94 -12.23
CA VAL A 62 -1.39 -19.84 -12.54
C VAL A 62 -0.77 -21.18 -12.94
N HIS A 63 -1.06 -22.29 -12.27
CA HIS A 63 -0.41 -23.57 -12.56
C HIS A 63 -0.67 -24.04 -14.00
N GLU A 64 -1.90 -23.86 -14.50
CA GLU A 64 -2.30 -24.36 -15.82
C GLU A 64 -1.84 -23.48 -16.99
N ARG A 65 -1.36 -22.25 -16.73
CA ARG A 65 -0.68 -21.41 -17.74
C ARG A 65 0.68 -21.96 -18.18
N THR A 66 1.25 -22.91 -17.41
CA THR A 66 2.59 -23.46 -17.66
C THR A 66 2.57 -24.64 -18.63
N GLU A 67 1.43 -25.32 -18.80
CA GLU A 67 1.34 -26.55 -19.60
C GLU A 67 0.82 -26.30 -21.02
N VAL A 68 -0.18 -25.43 -21.19
CA VAL A 68 -0.67 -25.01 -22.51
C VAL A 68 -1.23 -23.59 -22.32
N ASN A 69 -1.08 -22.72 -23.32
CA ASN A 69 -1.40 -21.29 -23.28
C ASN A 69 -2.91 -20.96 -23.16
N TYR A 70 -3.65 -21.62 -22.27
CA TYR A 70 -5.07 -21.46 -21.99
C TYR A 70 -5.28 -21.07 -20.53
N THR A 71 -5.97 -19.96 -20.30
CA THR A 71 -6.56 -19.64 -18.99
C THR A 71 -7.82 -20.51 -18.84
N ILE A 72 -7.75 -21.62 -18.11
CA ILE A 72 -8.90 -22.54 -17.95
C ILE A 72 -9.89 -22.03 -16.88
N ALA A 73 -9.45 -21.18 -15.95
CA ALA A 73 -10.31 -20.51 -14.98
C ALA A 73 -10.38 -19.00 -15.26
N ASP A 74 -11.44 -18.54 -15.95
CA ASP A 74 -11.79 -17.13 -15.99
C ASP A 74 -12.52 -16.77 -14.69
N PRO A 75 -11.91 -16.00 -13.76
CA PRO A 75 -12.60 -15.62 -12.54
C PRO A 75 -13.83 -14.78 -12.90
N HIS A 76 -14.97 -15.06 -12.24
CA HIS A 76 -16.15 -14.23 -12.38
C HIS A 76 -15.83 -12.77 -12.05
N ILE A 77 -16.45 -11.84 -12.75
CA ILE A 77 -16.21 -10.40 -12.57
C ILE A 77 -16.41 -9.97 -11.11
N GLU A 78 -17.39 -10.55 -10.42
CA GLU A 78 -17.66 -10.29 -9.00
C GLU A 78 -16.49 -10.69 -8.10
N VAL A 79 -15.81 -11.80 -8.41
CA VAL A 79 -14.62 -12.25 -7.68
C VAL A 79 -13.44 -11.31 -7.92
N VAL A 80 -13.26 -10.84 -9.17
CA VAL A 80 -12.23 -9.87 -9.52
C VAL A 80 -12.47 -8.55 -8.80
N GLU A 81 -13.69 -8.04 -8.80
CA GLU A 81 -14.04 -6.80 -8.11
C GLU A 81 -13.92 -6.92 -6.59
N ALA A 82 -14.26 -8.09 -6.03
CA ALA A 82 -14.09 -8.36 -4.60
C ALA A 82 -12.62 -8.35 -4.18
N ILE A 83 -11.73 -9.06 -4.89
CA ILE A 83 -10.29 -9.04 -4.56
C ILE A 83 -9.67 -7.66 -4.79
N GLU A 84 -10.10 -6.92 -5.82
CA GLU A 84 -9.64 -5.55 -6.05
C GLU A 84 -10.06 -4.61 -4.91
N LYS A 85 -11.29 -4.77 -4.41
CA LYS A 85 -11.77 -4.01 -3.25
C LYS A 85 -10.98 -4.34 -1.99
N ILE A 86 -10.73 -5.62 -1.72
CA ILE A 86 -9.90 -6.03 -0.56
C ILE A 86 -8.48 -5.48 -0.71
N ALA A 87 -7.88 -5.59 -1.89
CA ALA A 87 -6.56 -5.04 -2.17
C ALA A 87 -6.55 -3.52 -1.95
N ALA A 88 -7.57 -2.80 -2.38
CA ALA A 88 -7.71 -1.37 -2.16
C ALA A 88 -7.88 -1.04 -0.67
N GLU A 89 -8.67 -1.79 0.10
CA GLU A 89 -8.84 -1.58 1.54
C GLU A 89 -7.53 -1.85 2.32
N MET A 90 -6.77 -2.87 1.93
CA MET A 90 -5.49 -3.22 2.57
C MET A 90 -4.35 -2.29 2.20
N THR A 91 -4.28 -1.87 0.93
CA THR A 91 -3.22 -0.99 0.42
C THR A 91 -3.60 0.47 0.43
N ALA A 92 -4.82 0.80 0.89
CA ALA A 92 -5.26 2.17 1.06
C ALA A 92 -4.19 2.90 1.89
N PRO A 93 -3.63 4.01 1.39
CA PRO A 93 -2.82 4.85 2.25
C PRO A 93 -3.72 5.23 3.44
N LYS A 94 -3.22 5.05 4.66
CA LYS A 94 -3.89 5.61 5.85
C LYS A 94 -4.29 7.03 5.48
N LEU A 95 -5.59 7.35 5.48
CA LEU A 95 -6.07 8.70 5.22
C LEU A 95 -5.21 9.61 6.10
N VAL A 96 -4.42 10.48 5.48
CA VAL A 96 -3.27 11.22 6.06
C VAL A 96 -3.71 12.23 7.14
N ILE A 97 -5.00 12.23 7.49
CA ILE A 97 -5.68 13.33 8.15
C ILE A 97 -5.53 13.32 9.69
N PRO A 98 -5.31 12.21 10.42
CA PRO A 98 -4.98 12.34 11.84
C PRO A 98 -3.47 12.27 12.13
N THR A 99 -2.63 11.76 11.22
CA THR A 99 -1.20 11.51 11.52
C THR A 99 -0.29 12.74 11.27
N PHE A 100 -0.72 13.70 10.44
CA PHE A 100 0.06 14.89 10.09
C PHE A 100 -0.55 16.21 10.59
N ALA A 101 -1.26 16.21 11.71
CA ALA A 101 -1.54 17.45 12.47
C ALA A 101 -0.28 17.96 13.22
N LYS A 102 0.91 17.80 12.62
CA LYS A 102 2.14 18.38 13.14
C LYS A 102 2.25 19.77 12.55
N THR A 103 2.25 20.79 13.39
CA THR A 103 2.44 22.19 12.98
C THR A 103 3.78 22.32 12.26
N LEU A 104 3.78 22.26 10.93
CA LEU A 104 4.99 22.45 10.12
C LEU A 104 5.36 23.94 10.17
N LYS A 105 6.60 24.25 10.53
CA LYS A 105 7.14 25.60 10.33
C LYS A 105 7.38 25.78 8.83
N VAL A 106 6.63 26.71 8.24
CA VAL A 106 6.73 27.09 6.83
C VAL A 106 7.61 28.33 6.72
N LEU A 107 8.50 28.38 5.72
CA LEU A 107 9.32 29.57 5.45
C LEU A 107 8.70 30.39 4.32
N GLN A 108 8.71 31.72 4.46
CA GLN A 108 8.32 32.60 3.36
C GLN A 108 9.54 32.93 2.49
N ALA A 109 9.33 32.99 1.18
CA ALA A 109 10.39 33.21 0.18
C ALA A 109 11.04 34.61 0.24
N ASP A 110 10.46 35.53 1.00
CA ASP A 110 10.97 36.88 1.26
C ASP A 110 11.82 36.98 2.52
N LEU A 111 11.96 35.89 3.28
CA LEU A 111 12.84 35.85 4.45
C LEU A 111 14.31 35.98 4.04
N THR A 112 15.05 36.77 4.82
CA THR A 112 16.50 36.86 4.65
C THR A 112 17.16 35.51 4.95
N VAL A 113 18.26 35.22 4.24
CA VAL A 113 19.05 33.98 4.44
C VAL A 113 19.48 33.82 5.90
N LYS A 114 19.80 34.92 6.58
CA LYS A 114 20.16 34.93 8.01
C LYS A 114 19.01 34.40 8.90
N SER A 115 17.78 34.80 8.62
CA SER A 115 16.59 34.32 9.34
C SER A 115 16.33 32.83 9.10
N VAL A 116 16.53 32.36 7.86
CA VAL A 116 16.39 30.93 7.50
C VAL A 116 17.41 30.08 8.26
N LEU A 117 18.67 30.51 8.30
CA LEU A 117 19.74 29.80 9.03
C LEU A 117 19.47 29.71 10.54
N ASN A 118 18.86 30.74 11.13
CA ASN A 118 18.45 30.69 12.54
C ASN A 118 17.34 29.66 12.77
N VAL A 119 16.34 29.57 11.88
CA VAL A 119 15.25 28.58 11.98
C VAL A 119 15.80 27.15 11.85
N ILE A 120 16.72 26.93 10.91
CA ILE A 120 17.40 25.64 10.72
C ILE A 120 18.17 25.26 11.98
N ARG A 121 18.89 26.21 12.60
CA ARG A 121 19.65 25.97 13.83
C ARG A 121 18.76 25.67 15.05
N GLU A 122 17.57 26.26 15.10
CA GLU A 122 16.62 26.10 16.22
C GLU A 122 15.71 24.87 16.09
N THR A 123 15.71 24.19 14.94
CA THR A 123 14.82 23.04 14.69
C THR A 123 15.62 21.80 14.28
N LYS A 124 15.13 20.60 14.61
CA LYS A 124 15.78 19.33 14.22
C LYS A 124 15.42 18.89 12.78
N PHE A 125 14.84 19.77 11.97
CA PHE A 125 14.37 19.45 10.64
C PHE A 125 15.36 19.94 9.59
N THR A 126 15.61 19.11 8.59
CA THR A 126 16.52 19.40 7.48
C THR A 126 15.78 19.84 6.21
N GLN A 127 14.45 19.84 6.24
CA GLN A 127 13.60 20.20 5.10
C GLN A 127 12.42 21.07 5.56
N PHE A 128 12.24 22.20 4.91
CA PHE A 128 11.18 23.17 5.14
C PHE A 128 10.49 23.48 3.81
N PRO A 129 9.15 23.42 3.76
CA PRO A 129 8.44 23.92 2.61
C PRO A 129 8.52 25.45 2.58
N VAL A 130 8.91 25.97 1.42
CA VAL A 130 8.97 27.40 1.13
C VAL A 130 7.72 27.81 0.39
N TYR A 131 7.06 28.85 0.89
CA TYR A 131 5.89 29.44 0.29
C TYR A 131 6.20 30.89 -0.10
N ARG A 132 5.57 31.35 -1.17
CA ARG A 132 5.45 32.77 -1.48
C ARG A 132 3.97 33.08 -1.38
N SER A 133 3.58 33.78 -0.31
CA SER A 133 2.17 34.00 0.03
C SER A 133 1.45 32.66 0.25
N LYS A 134 0.54 32.25 -0.66
CA LYS A 134 -0.21 30.98 -0.59
C LYS A 134 0.30 29.92 -1.56
N GLN A 135 1.29 30.22 -2.38
CA GLN A 135 1.81 29.30 -3.37
C GLN A 135 3.06 28.60 -2.84
N PHE A 136 3.05 27.28 -2.89
CA PHE A 136 4.24 26.48 -2.65
C PHE A 136 5.23 26.69 -3.79
N VAL A 137 6.47 27.04 -3.44
CA VAL A 137 7.52 27.35 -4.43
C VAL A 137 8.67 26.36 -4.39
N GLY A 138 8.83 25.58 -3.31
CA GLY A 138 9.86 24.55 -3.24
C GLY A 138 10.14 24.06 -1.81
N LEU A 139 11.14 23.21 -1.69
CA LEU A 139 11.67 22.71 -0.43
C LEU A 139 13.11 23.22 -0.25
N ILE A 140 13.46 23.59 0.99
CA ILE A 140 14.83 23.86 1.42
C ILE A 140 15.20 22.86 2.49
#